data_AF-A0A7C4DM26-F1
#
_entry.id   AF-A0A7C4DM26-F1
#
_cell.length_a   1.000
_cell.length_b   1.000
_cell.length_c   1.000
_cell.angle_alpha   90.00
_cell.angle_beta   90.00
_cell.angle_gamma   90.00
#
_symmetry.space_group_name_H-M   'P 1'
#
loop_
_entity.id
_entity.type
_entity.pdbx_description
1 polymer ?
#
loop_
_entity_poly.entity_id
_entity_poly.type
_entity_poly.pdbx_seq_one_letter_code
_entity_poly.pdbx_strand_id
1 'polypeptide(L)'
;MPILLETQETHNSYFKFNLAHINFYNLLTSGDNWWLRLHYTAAFDALRRATEGHENAFFDMVDTAINGPRADRDERVRRNLEAWLRRPRRDFWTDLRPEYAACGDNRACEVIPVDRRTPTDFLWQRSPYQLYGGLYGTVGSAGIDYILPYWMARYHGVIAE
;
A
#
# COMPACT_ATOMS: atom_id res chain seq x y z
N MET A 1 15.77 13.12 -3.17
CA MET A 1 16.30 12.23 -2.12
C MET A 1 16.47 10.85 -2.74
N PRO A 2 17.65 10.21 -2.67
CA PRO A 2 17.86 8.93 -3.35
C PRO A 2 16.88 7.89 -2.78
N ILE A 3 16.04 7.30 -3.63
CA ILE A 3 15.03 6.30 -3.20
C ILE A 3 15.64 5.17 -2.37
N LEU A 4 16.90 4.83 -2.64
CA LEU A 4 17.67 3.82 -1.93
C LEU A 4 17.83 4.14 -0.43
N LEU A 5 18.05 5.41 -0.07
CA LEU A 5 18.13 5.81 1.33
C LEU A 5 16.75 5.72 2.00
N GLU A 6 15.69 6.09 1.29
CA GLU A 6 14.33 5.98 1.83
C GLU A 6 13.91 4.54 2.08
N THR A 7 14.38 3.61 1.26
CA THR A 7 14.07 2.18 1.40
C THR A 7 14.86 1.47 2.50
N GLN A 8 15.86 2.12 3.13
CA GLN A 8 16.58 1.54 4.27
C GLN A 8 15.74 1.53 5.55
N GLU A 9 14.79 2.45 5.67
CA GLU A 9 13.86 2.52 6.79
C GLU A 9 12.43 2.37 6.27
N THR A 10 11.88 1.17 6.42
CA THR A 10 10.59 0.75 5.82
C THR A 10 9.38 1.00 6.70
N HIS A 11 9.55 1.52 7.92
CA HIS A 11 8.47 1.66 8.90
C HIS A 11 8.18 3.12 9.24
N ASN A 12 9.22 3.92 9.46
CA ASN A 12 9.06 5.33 9.81
C ASN A 12 8.55 6.16 8.63
N SER A 13 7.68 7.13 8.93
CA SER A 13 7.13 8.07 7.95
C SER A 13 6.55 7.39 6.71
N TYR A 14 5.87 6.24 6.89
CA TYR A 14 5.42 5.35 5.81
C TYR A 14 4.69 6.04 4.64
N PHE A 15 4.02 7.17 4.90
CA PHE A 15 3.39 8.01 3.87
C PHE A 15 4.36 8.40 2.73
N LYS A 16 5.67 8.45 2.99
CA LYS A 16 6.71 8.66 1.98
C LYS A 16 6.62 7.66 0.82
N PHE A 17 6.28 6.41 1.10
CA PHE A 17 6.16 5.38 0.07
C PHE A 17 4.92 5.60 -0.77
N ASN A 18 3.84 6.12 -0.18
CA ASN A 18 2.66 6.50 -0.94
C ASN A 18 2.96 7.64 -1.93
N LEU A 19 3.63 8.69 -1.47
CA LEU A 19 4.08 9.79 -2.32
C LEU A 19 5.04 9.30 -3.42
N ALA A 20 5.97 8.41 -3.09
CA ALA A 20 6.91 7.84 -4.06
C ALA A 20 6.18 7.03 -5.14
N HIS A 21 5.23 6.16 -4.79
CA HIS A 21 4.46 5.38 -5.76
C HIS A 21 3.63 6.28 -6.69
N ILE A 22 2.98 7.33 -6.17
CA ILE A 22 2.22 8.29 -6.99
C ILE A 22 3.16 9.01 -7.98
N ASN A 23 4.33 9.45 -7.51
CA ASN A 23 5.31 10.12 -8.38
C ASN A 23 5.83 9.18 -9.48
N PHE A 24 6.18 7.94 -9.14
CA PHE A 24 6.65 6.96 -10.13
C PHE A 24 5.55 6.56 -11.11
N TYR A 25 4.31 6.40 -10.67
CA TYR A 25 3.17 6.19 -11.55
C TYR A 25 3.15 7.27 -12.64
N ASN A 26 3.07 8.55 -12.26
CA ASN A 26 3.04 9.65 -13.21
C ASN A 26 4.26 9.67 -14.15
N LEU A 27 5.47 9.47 -13.62
CA LEU A 27 6.70 9.51 -14.43
C LEU A 27 6.80 8.35 -15.43
N LEU A 28 6.33 7.16 -15.06
CA LEU A 28 6.51 5.94 -15.84
C LEU A 28 5.28 5.58 -16.70
N THR A 29 4.11 6.17 -16.47
CA THR A 29 2.92 5.97 -17.31
C THR A 29 2.62 7.14 -18.26
N SER A 30 3.23 8.32 -18.07
CA SER A 30 2.93 9.52 -18.88
C SER A 30 4.10 10.06 -19.70
N GLY A 31 5.31 9.49 -19.59
CA GLY A 31 6.51 10.00 -20.25
C GLY A 31 7.01 9.13 -21.42
N ASP A 32 7.32 9.77 -22.55
CA ASP A 32 7.88 9.12 -23.76
C ASP A 32 9.42 9.18 -23.85
N ASN A 33 10.10 9.69 -22.81
CA ASN A 33 11.57 9.75 -22.80
C ASN A 33 12.18 8.45 -22.28
N TRP A 34 12.75 7.66 -23.19
CA TRP A 34 13.34 6.35 -22.88
C TRP A 34 14.49 6.40 -21.85
N TRP A 35 15.31 7.46 -21.87
CA TRP A 35 16.45 7.61 -20.96
C TRP A 35 15.99 7.88 -19.53
N LEU A 36 15.02 8.78 -19.37
CA LEU A 36 14.39 9.04 -18.07
C LEU A 36 13.67 7.78 -17.55
N ARG A 37 12.97 7.07 -18.45
CA ARG A 37 12.29 5.81 -18.12
C ARG A 37 13.26 4.77 -17.56
N LEU A 38 14.45 4.60 -18.14
CA LEU A 38 15.46 3.66 -17.65
C LEU A 38 15.84 3.94 -16.20
N HIS A 39 16.21 5.17 -15.87
CA HIS A 39 16.62 5.54 -14.51
C HIS A 39 15.49 5.48 -13.50
N TYR A 40 14.28 5.91 -13.89
CA TYR A 40 13.11 5.82 -13.00
C TYR A 40 12.65 4.39 -12.78
N THR A 41 12.82 3.49 -13.76
CA THR A 41 12.50 2.06 -13.58
C THR A 41 13.41 1.44 -12.52
N ALA A 42 14.73 1.64 -12.62
CA ALA A 42 15.66 1.12 -11.62
C ALA A 42 15.39 1.64 -10.19
N ALA A 43 14.98 2.91 -10.09
CA ALA A 43 14.59 3.53 -8.82
C ALA A 43 13.26 2.97 -8.29
N PHE A 44 12.28 2.75 -9.18
CA PHE A 44 11.00 2.14 -8.84
C PHE A 44 11.16 0.69 -8.39
N ASP A 45 12.04 -0.08 -9.03
CA ASP A 45 12.33 -1.46 -8.62
C ASP A 45 12.90 -1.54 -7.21
N ALA A 46 13.75 -0.57 -6.82
CA ALA A 46 14.25 -0.48 -5.45
C ALA A 46 13.13 -0.21 -4.44
N LEU A 47 12.24 0.73 -4.76
CA LEU A 47 11.04 1.02 -3.97
C LEU A 47 10.13 -0.21 -3.84
N ARG A 48 9.90 -0.92 -4.94
CA ARG A 48 9.06 -2.12 -4.97
C ARG A 48 9.65 -3.26 -4.18
N ARG A 49 10.95 -3.55 -4.30
CA ARG A 49 11.61 -4.57 -3.46
C ARG A 49 11.43 -4.30 -1.96
N ALA A 50 11.46 -3.05 -1.54
CA ALA A 50 11.27 -2.68 -0.14
C ALA A 50 9.81 -2.72 0.33
N THR A 51 8.83 -2.78 -0.59
CA THR A 51 7.39 -2.65 -0.26
C THR A 51 6.52 -3.76 -0.82
N GLU A 52 7.06 -4.73 -1.56
CA GLU A 52 6.32 -5.82 -2.20
C GLU A 52 5.60 -6.70 -1.17
N GLY A 53 6.25 -6.97 -0.04
CA GLY A 53 5.69 -7.79 1.05
C GLY A 53 4.68 -7.05 1.93
N HIS A 54 4.41 -5.76 1.71
CA HIS A 54 3.60 -4.95 2.63
C HIS A 54 2.08 -5.14 2.46
N GLU A 55 1.64 -6.02 1.56
CA GLU A 55 0.24 -6.28 1.26
C GLU A 55 -0.55 -4.97 1.04
N ASN A 56 -0.14 -4.21 0.03
CA ASN A 56 -0.69 -2.90 -0.26
C ASN A 56 -1.23 -2.89 -1.69
N ALA A 57 -2.56 -3.00 -1.81
CA ALA A 57 -3.24 -3.11 -3.10
C ALA A 57 -2.97 -1.90 -4.01
N PHE A 58 -2.83 -0.70 -3.45
CA PHE A 58 -2.51 0.49 -4.23
C PHE A 58 -1.10 0.41 -4.82
N PHE A 59 -0.10 0.00 -4.03
CA PHE A 59 1.28 -0.15 -4.53
C PHE A 59 1.38 -1.24 -5.58
N ASP A 60 0.67 -2.35 -5.38
CA ASP A 60 0.59 -3.43 -6.35
C ASP A 60 -0.08 -2.99 -7.66
N MET A 61 -1.12 -2.15 -7.59
CA MET A 61 -1.75 -1.62 -8.79
C MET A 61 -0.89 -0.60 -9.55
N VAL A 62 -0.13 0.24 -8.84
CA VAL A 62 0.88 1.11 -9.48
C VAL A 62 1.92 0.29 -10.23
N ASP A 63 2.38 -0.80 -9.64
CA ASP A 63 3.33 -1.73 -10.26
C ASP A 63 2.72 -2.45 -11.48
N THR A 64 1.45 -2.86 -11.42
CA THR A 64 0.71 -3.37 -12.60
C THR A 64 0.60 -2.33 -13.71
N ALA A 65 0.36 -1.05 -13.38
CA ALA A 65 0.27 -0.01 -14.39
C ALA A 65 1.60 0.26 -15.11
N ILE A 66 2.72 0.12 -14.40
CA ILE A 66 4.07 0.39 -14.93
C ILE A 66 4.62 -0.81 -15.69
N ASN A 67 4.50 -2.01 -15.11
CA ASN A 67 5.19 -3.22 -15.56
C ASN A 67 4.25 -4.23 -16.26
N GLY A 68 2.95 -3.93 -16.34
CA GLY A 68 1.93 -4.85 -16.85
C GLY A 68 1.52 -5.92 -15.82
N PRO A 69 0.50 -6.73 -16.12
CA PRO A 69 -0.08 -7.71 -15.18
C PRO A 69 0.90 -8.80 -14.73
N ARG A 70 0.69 -9.32 -13.51
CA ARG A 70 1.49 -10.43 -12.95
C ARG A 70 0.61 -11.25 -11.99
N ALA A 71 0.44 -12.55 -12.28
CA ALA A 71 -0.58 -13.39 -11.65
C ALA A 71 -0.55 -13.40 -10.10
N ASP A 72 0.62 -13.48 -9.48
CA ASP A 72 0.76 -13.50 -8.02
C ASP A 72 0.44 -12.14 -7.37
N ARG A 73 0.82 -11.04 -8.03
CA ARG A 73 0.48 -9.67 -7.60
C ARG A 73 -1.01 -9.40 -7.80
N ASP A 74 -1.56 -9.82 -8.92
CA ASP A 74 -2.96 -9.64 -9.28
C ASP A 74 -3.87 -10.39 -8.29
N GLU A 75 -3.47 -11.60 -7.89
CA GLU A 75 -4.16 -12.35 -6.83
C GLU A 75 -4.06 -11.67 -5.47
N ARG A 76 -2.90 -11.11 -5.13
CA ARG A 76 -2.73 -10.32 -3.90
C ARG A 76 -3.61 -9.06 -3.89
N VAL A 77 -3.78 -8.39 -5.03
CA VAL A 77 -4.71 -7.25 -5.16
C VAL A 77 -6.13 -7.69 -4.83
N ARG A 78 -6.63 -8.77 -5.44
CA ARG A 78 -7.99 -9.28 -5.19
C ARG A 78 -8.20 -9.61 -3.71
N ARG A 79 -7.30 -10.41 -3.13
CA ARG A 79 -7.33 -10.80 -1.72
C ARG A 79 -7.35 -9.58 -0.79
N ASN A 80 -6.49 -8.59 -1.04
CA ASN A 80 -6.38 -7.40 -0.19
C ASN A 80 -7.62 -6.51 -0.30
N LEU A 81 -8.22 -6.38 -1.48
CA LEU A 81 -9.47 -5.62 -1.67
C LEU A 81 -10.66 -6.33 -1.00
N GLU A 82 -10.75 -7.65 -1.11
CA GLU A 82 -11.76 -8.45 -0.39
C GLU A 82 -11.61 -8.34 1.13
N ALA A 83 -10.38 -8.41 1.63
CA ALA A 83 -10.09 -8.22 3.05
C ALA A 83 -10.47 -6.80 3.51
N TRP A 84 -10.25 -5.78 2.67
CA TRP A 84 -10.65 -4.41 3.01
C TRP A 84 -12.16 -4.28 3.24
N LEU A 85 -12.99 -4.98 2.46
CA LEU A 85 -14.46 -4.94 2.61
C LEU A 85 -14.96 -5.49 3.95
N ARG A 86 -14.14 -6.29 4.65
CA ARG A 86 -14.47 -6.85 5.97
C ARG A 86 -14.13 -5.90 7.12
N ARG A 87 -13.44 -4.79 6.85
CA ARG A 87 -13.01 -3.82 7.86
C ARG A 87 -14.21 -3.07 8.46
N PRO A 88 -14.11 -2.60 9.72
CA PRO A 88 -15.05 -1.63 10.26
C PRO A 88 -15.09 -0.35 9.42
N ARG A 89 -16.29 0.19 9.19
CA ARG A 89 -16.48 1.44 8.42
C ARG A 89 -16.12 2.70 9.19
N ARG A 90 -15.90 2.59 10.50
CA ARG A 90 -15.65 3.70 11.43
C ARG A 90 -14.31 3.52 12.12
N ASP A 91 -13.73 4.62 12.57
CA ASP A 91 -12.40 4.71 13.17
C ASP A 91 -12.36 4.27 14.65
N PHE A 92 -12.94 3.13 14.99
CA PHE A 92 -12.87 2.62 16.37
C PHE A 92 -11.44 2.33 16.80
N TRP A 93 -11.08 2.74 18.02
CA TRP A 93 -9.82 2.39 18.64
C TRP A 93 -9.59 0.87 18.58
N THR A 94 -8.43 0.48 18.09
CA THR A 94 -8.00 -0.90 17.92
C THR A 94 -6.64 -1.09 18.58
N ASP A 95 -6.49 -2.15 19.36
CA ASP A 95 -5.22 -2.54 20.00
C ASP A 95 -4.94 -4.02 19.69
N LEU A 96 -3.90 -4.26 18.89
CA LEU A 96 -3.51 -5.57 18.38
C LEU A 96 -2.32 -6.17 19.13
N ARG A 97 -1.79 -5.47 20.16
CA ARG A 97 -0.69 -5.97 20.99
C ARG A 97 -0.98 -7.35 21.64
N PRO A 98 -2.22 -7.70 22.02
CA PRO A 98 -2.52 -9.05 22.52
C PRO A 98 -2.40 -10.16 21.47
N GLU A 99 -2.44 -9.82 20.18
CA GLU A 99 -2.51 -10.80 19.07
C GLU A 99 -1.20 -10.91 18.28
N TYR A 100 -0.41 -9.83 18.22
CA TYR A 100 0.82 -9.77 17.41
C TYR A 100 2.02 -9.38 18.24
N ALA A 101 3.16 -10.05 17.99
CA ALA A 101 4.43 -9.72 18.63
C ALA A 101 4.92 -8.33 18.21
N ALA A 102 5.41 -7.56 19.18
CA ALA A 102 5.96 -6.24 18.95
C ALA A 102 7.47 -6.31 18.68
N CYS A 103 7.90 -5.68 17.58
CA CYS A 103 9.30 -5.51 17.20
C CYS A 103 9.74 -4.04 17.30
N GLY A 104 8.97 -3.17 17.95
CA GLY A 104 9.28 -1.76 18.16
C GLY A 104 8.09 -1.02 18.76
N ASP A 105 8.23 0.28 18.96
CA ASP A 105 7.11 1.10 19.42
C ASP A 105 6.02 1.17 18.35
N ASN A 106 4.78 0.87 18.75
CA ASN A 106 3.63 0.69 17.86
C ASN A 106 3.91 -0.13 16.57
N ARG A 107 4.80 -1.13 16.64
CA ARG A 107 5.28 -1.88 15.48
C ARG A 107 5.26 -3.38 15.70
N ALA A 108 4.47 -4.10 14.90
CA ALA A 108 4.44 -5.54 14.80
C ALA A 108 5.70 -6.08 14.12
N CYS A 109 6.06 -7.32 14.44
CA CYS A 109 7.14 -8.03 13.76
C CYS A 109 6.77 -8.46 12.34
N GLU A 110 5.47 -8.60 12.07
CA GLU A 110 4.94 -9.09 10.80
C GLU A 110 3.88 -8.12 10.26
N VAL A 111 3.64 -8.21 8.95
CA VAL A 111 2.60 -7.44 8.28
C VAL A 111 1.24 -7.86 8.82
N ILE A 112 0.46 -6.88 9.29
CA ILE A 112 -0.89 -7.12 9.79
C ILE A 112 -1.82 -7.30 8.58
N PRO A 113 -2.66 -8.36 8.55
CA PRO A 113 -3.65 -8.56 7.51
C PRO A 113 -4.56 -7.35 7.31
N VAL A 114 -4.92 -7.06 6.06
CA VAL A 114 -5.65 -5.83 5.68
C VAL A 114 -6.96 -5.65 6.46
N ASP A 115 -7.69 -6.70 6.74
CA ASP A 115 -8.94 -6.67 7.50
C ASP A 115 -8.74 -6.36 8.99
N ARG A 116 -7.55 -6.64 9.54
CA ARG A 116 -7.19 -6.42 10.95
C ARG A 116 -6.46 -5.11 11.20
N ARG A 117 -5.87 -4.46 10.18
CA ARG A 117 -5.11 -3.21 10.34
C ARG A 117 -5.92 -2.13 11.05
N THR A 118 -5.26 -1.34 11.90
CA THR A 118 -5.89 -0.23 12.62
C THR A 118 -6.62 0.74 11.67
N PRO A 119 -7.77 1.30 12.05
CA PRO A 119 -8.46 2.31 11.23
C PRO A 119 -7.63 3.58 11.05
N THR A 120 -7.83 4.25 9.90
CA THR A 120 -7.09 5.46 9.52
C THR A 120 -7.83 6.21 8.39
N ASP A 121 -7.31 7.38 8.00
CA ASP A 121 -7.82 8.23 6.93
C ASP A 121 -7.60 7.62 5.53
N PHE A 122 -6.37 7.16 5.27
CA PHE A 122 -5.98 6.45 4.06
C PHE A 122 -5.05 5.29 4.46
N LEU A 123 -5.54 4.06 4.31
CA LEU A 123 -4.90 2.83 4.73
C LEU A 123 -3.54 2.62 4.07
N TRP A 124 -3.45 2.91 2.77
CA TRP A 124 -2.26 2.62 1.97
C TRP A 124 -1.08 3.57 2.21
N GLN A 125 -1.26 4.62 3.03
CA GLN A 125 -0.18 5.49 3.52
C GLN A 125 0.23 5.18 4.96
N ARG A 126 -0.42 4.23 5.64
CA ARG A 126 -0.03 3.80 6.99
C ARG A 126 0.84 2.56 6.96
N SER A 127 1.71 2.47 7.97
CA SER A 127 2.55 1.30 8.16
C SER A 127 1.67 0.07 8.33
N PRO A 128 1.88 -1.01 7.56
CA PRO A 128 1.12 -2.24 7.72
C PRO A 128 1.49 -2.99 9.00
N TYR A 129 2.48 -2.51 9.75
CA TYR A 129 2.95 -3.06 11.02
C TYR A 129 2.35 -2.33 12.23
N GLN A 130 1.46 -1.36 12.05
CA GLN A 130 0.93 -0.55 13.16
C GLN A 130 0.06 -1.38 14.11
N LEU A 131 0.44 -1.48 15.39
CA LEU A 131 -0.23 -2.33 16.39
C LEU A 131 -1.48 -1.70 17.00
N TYR A 132 -1.51 -0.39 17.15
CA TYR A 132 -2.65 0.31 17.76
C TYR A 132 -2.89 1.68 17.11
N GLY A 133 -4.15 2.10 17.13
CA GLY A 133 -4.61 3.33 16.49
C GLY A 133 -6.13 3.39 16.36
N GLY A 134 -6.60 4.35 15.57
CA GLY A 134 -8.01 4.72 15.54
C GLY A 134 -8.35 5.77 16.61
N LEU A 135 -9.62 6.13 16.70
CA LEU A 135 -10.17 7.16 17.57
C LEU A 135 -11.50 6.65 18.18
N TYR A 136 -12.56 7.45 18.10
CA TYR A 136 -13.81 7.26 18.85
C TYR A 136 -14.93 6.62 18.03
N GLY A 137 -14.67 6.19 16.79
CA GLY A 137 -15.71 5.64 15.90
C GLY A 137 -16.66 6.71 15.34
N THR A 138 -16.34 7.99 15.47
CA THR A 138 -17.18 9.08 15.00
C THR A 138 -16.94 9.41 13.53
N VAL A 139 -15.77 9.05 12.99
CA VAL A 139 -15.36 9.34 11.61
C VAL A 139 -15.48 8.07 10.76
N GLY A 140 -16.07 8.21 9.56
CA GLY A 140 -16.16 7.13 8.58
C GLY A 140 -14.90 7.02 7.73
N SER A 141 -14.63 5.83 7.19
CA SER A 141 -13.61 5.67 6.15
C SER A 141 -13.94 6.50 4.91
N ALA A 142 -12.91 7.11 4.32
CA ALA A 142 -13.03 7.88 3.08
C ALA A 142 -13.37 7.03 1.85
N GLY A 143 -13.28 5.69 1.94
CA GLY A 143 -13.57 4.76 0.84
C GLY A 143 -12.54 4.75 -0.28
N ILE A 144 -11.71 5.81 -0.40
CA ILE A 144 -10.62 5.93 -1.39
C ILE A 144 -9.64 4.76 -1.35
N ASP A 145 -9.42 4.17 -0.17
CA ASP A 145 -8.67 2.95 0.04
C ASP A 145 -9.14 1.80 -0.85
N TYR A 146 -10.44 1.70 -1.10
CA TYR A 146 -11.01 0.67 -1.93
C TYR A 146 -11.16 1.14 -3.37
N ILE A 147 -11.84 2.28 -3.58
CA ILE A 147 -12.26 2.70 -4.91
C ILE A 147 -11.08 2.96 -5.85
N LEU A 148 -9.97 3.53 -5.35
CA LEU A 148 -8.83 3.86 -6.20
C LEU A 148 -8.14 2.58 -6.74
N PRO A 149 -7.60 1.68 -5.91
CA PRO A 149 -7.02 0.43 -6.41
C PRO A 149 -8.04 -0.47 -7.09
N TYR A 150 -9.32 -0.48 -6.69
CA TYR A 150 -10.36 -1.24 -7.39
C TYR A 150 -10.53 -0.80 -8.83
N TRP A 151 -10.68 0.51 -9.08
CA TRP A 151 -10.86 0.99 -10.45
C TRP A 151 -9.59 0.88 -11.29
N MET A 152 -8.40 1.04 -10.68
CA MET A 152 -7.14 0.69 -11.36
C MET A 152 -7.13 -0.80 -11.74
N ALA A 153 -7.52 -1.69 -10.84
CA ALA A 153 -7.54 -3.13 -11.07
C ALA A 153 -8.51 -3.52 -12.19
N ARG A 154 -9.68 -2.88 -12.26
CA ARG A 154 -10.63 -3.05 -13.37
C ARG A 154 -10.03 -2.56 -14.69
N TYR A 155 -9.46 -1.35 -14.71
CA TYR A 155 -8.87 -0.76 -15.91
C TYR A 155 -7.74 -1.62 -16.49
N HIS A 156 -6.91 -2.23 -15.63
CA HIS A 156 -5.82 -3.11 -16.05
C HIS A 156 -6.19 -4.60 -16.18
N GLY A 157 -7.46 -4.96 -16.08
CA GLY A 157 -7.94 -6.35 -16.25
C GLY A 157 -7.55 -7.32 -15.13
N VAL A 158 -7.13 -6.80 -13.96
CA VAL A 158 -6.84 -7.60 -12.76
C VAL A 158 -8.11 -8.15 -12.14
N ILE A 159 -9.18 -7.34 -12.13
CA ILE A 159 -10.54 -7.75 -11.74
C ILE A 159 -11.40 -7.77 -12.99
N ALA A 160 -12.04 -8.92 -13.26
CA ALA A 160 -12.92 -9.11 -14.40
C ALA A 160 -14.21 -8.28 -14.28
N GLU A 161 -14.93 -8.10 -15.39
CA GLU A 161 -16.17 -7.32 -15.46
C GLU A 161 -17.32 -7.83 -14.61
#